data_AF-A0A1G4T9J9-F1
#
_entry.id   AF-A0A1G4T9J9-F1
#
_cell.length_a   1.000
_cell.length_b   1.000
_cell.length_c   1.000
_cell.angle_alpha   90.00
_cell.angle_beta   90.00
_cell.angle_gamma   90.00
#
_symmetry.space_group_name_H-M   'P 1'
#
loop_
_entity.id
_entity.type
_entity.pdbx_description
1 polymer ?
#
loop_
_entity_poly.entity_id
_entity_poly.type
_entity_poly.pdbx_seq_one_letter_code
_entity_poly.pdbx_strand_id
1 'polypeptide(L)'
;QISTEDQEETDRYWNAIVGNGGQESECGWCKDKWGVSWQITPRILMDALAAGGEQAKRAFDAMMTMRKIDVAVIDAARKGDNAL
;
A
#
# COMPACT_ATOMS: atom_id res chain seq x y z
N GLN A 1 -6.97 -5.56 8.31
CA GLN A 1 -6.06 -5.44 7.15
C GLN A 1 -6.59 -6.32 6.03
N ILE A 2 -6.52 -5.86 4.79
CA ILE A 2 -6.92 -6.58 3.58
C ILE A 2 -5.68 -6.73 2.70
N SER A 3 -5.34 -7.96 2.34
CA SER A 3 -4.32 -8.26 1.33
C SER A 3 -4.93 -8.10 -0.06
N THR A 4 -4.19 -7.47 -0.97
CA THR A 4 -4.58 -7.34 -2.38
C THR A 4 -3.51 -7.91 -3.30
N GLU A 5 -3.92 -8.48 -4.44
CA GLU A 5 -2.99 -9.15 -5.36
C GLU A 5 -2.40 -8.18 -6.40
N ASP A 6 -3.14 -7.13 -6.78
CA ASP A 6 -2.73 -6.16 -7.80
C ASP A 6 -3.24 -4.74 -7.53
N GLN A 7 -2.94 -3.81 -8.44
CA GLN A 7 -3.37 -2.41 -8.32
C GLN A 7 -4.88 -2.25 -8.48
N GLU A 8 -5.52 -3.05 -9.33
CA GLU A 8 -6.97 -2.95 -9.56
C GLU A 8 -7.74 -3.27 -8.28
N GLU A 9 -7.34 -4.35 -7.59
CA GLU A 9 -7.96 -4.73 -6.33
C GLU A 9 -7.66 -3.70 -5.21
N THR A 10 -6.42 -3.20 -5.17
CA THR A 10 -6.00 -2.14 -4.23
C THR A 10 -6.87 -0.88 -4.40
N ASP A 11 -7.05 -0.45 -5.65
CA ASP A 11 -7.86 0.71 -6.00
C ASP A 11 -9.33 0.47 -5.68
N ARG A 12 -9.86 -0.71 -6.01
CA ARG A 12 -11.26 -1.07 -5.75
C ARG A 12 -11.60 -0.95 -4.28
N TYR A 13 -10.82 -1.55 -3.38
CA TYR A 13 -11.12 -1.47 -1.94
C TYR A 13 -10.85 -0.09 -1.36
N TRP A 14 -9.73 0.55 -1.72
CA TRP A 14 -9.42 1.90 -1.26
C TRP A 14 -10.53 2.89 -1.64
N ASN A 15 -10.89 2.93 -2.92
CA ASN A 15 -11.91 3.84 -3.44
C ASN A 15 -13.30 3.53 -2.87
N ALA A 16 -13.62 2.25 -2.63
CA ALA A 16 -14.89 1.89 -2.00
C ALA A 16 -15.00 2.41 -0.56
N ILE A 17 -13.91 2.36 0.22
CA ILE A 17 -13.90 2.83 1.60
C ILE A 17 -13.89 4.36 1.64
N VAL A 18 -12.92 4.97 0.97
CA VAL A 18 -12.71 6.44 0.98
C VAL A 18 -13.85 7.16 0.26
N GLY A 19 -14.27 6.67 -0.90
CA GLY A 19 -15.33 7.26 -1.72
C GLY A 19 -16.73 7.16 -1.11
N ASN A 20 -16.95 6.28 -0.13
CA ASN A 20 -18.22 6.13 0.59
C ASN A 20 -18.26 6.95 1.90
N GLY A 21 -17.66 8.15 1.89
CA GLY A 21 -17.59 9.03 3.07
C GLY A 21 -16.50 8.62 4.09
N GLY A 22 -15.51 7.85 3.65
CA GLY A 22 -14.33 7.51 4.44
C GLY A 22 -13.28 8.62 4.45
N GLN A 23 -12.12 8.31 5.02
CA GLN A 23 -10.98 9.21 5.14
C GLN A 23 -9.68 8.48 4.80
N GLU A 24 -8.82 9.12 4.02
CA GLU A 24 -7.48 8.63 3.76
C GLU A 24 -6.58 8.76 4.99
N SER A 25 -5.59 7.89 5.09
CA SER A 25 -4.47 7.96 6.02
C SER A 25 -3.20 7.48 5.31
N GLU A 26 -2.08 7.53 6.02
CA GLU A 26 -0.76 7.15 5.50
C GLU A 26 -0.55 5.63 5.44
N CYS A 27 0.38 5.19 4.59
CA CYS A 27 0.89 3.82 4.49
C CYS A 27 -0.18 2.72 4.27
N GLY A 28 -1.13 2.99 3.38
CA GLY A 28 -2.23 2.08 3.04
C GLY A 28 -3.37 2.07 4.05
N TRP A 29 -3.31 2.90 5.10
CA TRP A 29 -4.39 3.05 6.05
C TRP A 29 -5.49 3.96 5.53
N CYS A 30 -6.73 3.63 5.85
CA CYS A 30 -7.89 4.50 5.66
C CYS A 30 -8.92 4.21 6.76
N LYS A 31 -9.93 5.07 6.88
CA LYS A 31 -11.10 4.84 7.74
C LYS A 31 -12.36 4.86 6.89
N ASP A 32 -13.32 3.99 7.21
CA ASP A 32 -14.65 4.08 6.61
C ASP A 32 -15.50 5.18 7.27
N LYS A 33 -16.72 5.36 6.75
CA LYS A 33 -17.67 6.38 7.25
C LYS A 33 -18.11 6.22 8.70
N TRP A 34 -17.83 5.07 9.31
CA TRP A 34 -18.11 4.80 10.72
C TRP A 34 -16.86 4.92 11.60
N GLY A 35 -15.72 5.28 11.02
CA GLY A 35 -14.46 5.45 11.72
C GLY A 35 -13.67 4.16 11.94
N VAL A 36 -14.10 3.03 11.37
CA VAL A 36 -13.36 1.77 11.46
C VAL A 36 -12.11 1.88 10.60
N SER A 37 -10.97 1.50 11.17
CA SER A 37 -9.68 1.57 10.47
C SER A 37 -9.44 0.32 9.63
N TRP A 38 -9.10 0.56 8.37
CA TRP A 38 -8.73 -0.44 7.40
C TRP A 38 -7.30 -0.18 6.94
N GLN A 39 -6.60 -1.24 6.58
CA GLN A 39 -5.31 -1.14 5.91
C GLN A 39 -5.39 -2.00 4.66
N ILE A 40 -5.26 -1.37 3.49
CA ILE A 40 -5.26 -2.01 2.19
C ILE A 40 -3.80 -2.19 1.79
N THR A 41 -3.32 -3.43 1.79
CA THR A 41 -1.88 -3.73 1.68
C THR A 41 -1.67 -4.75 0.56
N PRO A 42 -1.02 -4.36 -0.54
CA PRO A 42 -0.66 -5.29 -1.60
C PRO A 42 0.29 -6.38 -1.11
N ARG A 43 0.11 -7.62 -1.59
CA ARG A 43 0.94 -8.77 -1.24
C ARG A 43 2.42 -8.51 -1.48
N ILE A 44 2.75 -7.82 -2.58
CA ILE A 44 4.14 -7.51 -2.92
C ILE A 44 4.86 -6.66 -1.86
N LEU A 45 4.15 -5.76 -1.19
CA LEU A 45 4.71 -4.98 -0.08
C LEU A 45 4.95 -5.89 1.13
N MET A 46 3.99 -6.75 1.46
CA MET A 46 4.13 -7.70 2.58
C MET A 46 5.29 -8.67 2.36
N ASP A 47 5.39 -9.23 1.15
CA ASP A 47 6.45 -10.18 0.79
C ASP A 47 7.84 -9.52 0.83
N ALA A 48 7.95 -8.27 0.33
CA ALA A 48 9.20 -7.51 0.41
C ALA A 48 9.63 -7.26 1.86
N LEU A 49 8.70 -6.83 2.72
CA LEU A 49 8.97 -6.60 4.14
C LEU A 49 9.35 -7.90 4.88
N ALA A 50 8.66 -8.99 4.59
CA ALA A 50 8.93 -10.30 5.18
C ALA A 50 10.29 -10.87 4.75
N ALA A 51 10.71 -10.63 3.51
CA ALA A 51 12.01 -11.08 3.00
C ALA A 51 13.19 -10.34 3.65
N GLY A 52 12.98 -9.15 4.20
CA GLY A 52 14.01 -8.38 4.92
C GLY A 52 15.11 -7.80 4.04
N GLY A 53 16.15 -7.27 4.69
CA GLY A 53 17.34 -6.71 4.03
C GLY A 53 17.06 -5.43 3.23
N GLU A 54 17.91 -5.17 2.24
CA GLU A 54 17.88 -3.93 1.45
C GLU A 54 16.59 -3.77 0.61
N GLN A 55 16.01 -4.88 0.13
CA GLN A 55 14.74 -4.81 -0.60
C GLN A 55 13.58 -4.40 0.32
N ALA A 56 13.55 -4.90 1.56
CA ALA A 56 12.55 -4.51 2.54
C ALA A 56 12.69 -3.04 2.91
N LYS A 57 13.93 -2.58 3.11
CA LYS A 57 14.23 -1.17 3.40
C LYS A 57 13.72 -0.25 2.30
N ARG A 58 14.03 -0.52 1.03
CA ARG A 58 13.56 0.32 -0.09
C ARG A 58 12.04 0.30 -0.25
N ALA A 59 11.42 -0.88 -0.13
CA ALA A 59 9.95 -1.00 -0.18
C ALA A 59 9.29 -0.21 0.96
N PHE A 60 9.84 -0.31 2.17
CA PHE A 60 9.39 0.44 3.34
C PHE A 60 9.53 1.95 3.15
N ASP A 61 10.72 2.40 2.72
CA ASP A 61 11.01 3.82 2.50
C ASP A 61 10.06 4.42 1.43
N ALA A 62 9.75 3.67 0.36
CA ALA A 62 8.76 4.10 -0.63
C ALA A 62 7.33 4.14 -0.07
N MET A 63 6.90 3.11 0.66
CA MET A 63 5.58 3.04 1.31
C MET A 63 5.34 4.23 2.24
N MET A 64 6.36 4.66 2.99
CA MET A 64 6.27 5.78 3.94
C MET A 64 5.90 7.13 3.29
N THR A 65 6.00 7.24 1.96
CA THR A 65 5.60 8.44 1.20
C THR A 65 4.16 8.39 0.68
N MET A 66 3.48 7.26 0.87
CA MET A 66 2.21 6.96 0.22
C MET A 66 1.04 7.02 1.20
N ARG A 67 -0.11 7.46 0.71
CA ARG A 67 -1.41 7.20 1.35
C ARG A 67 -2.01 5.89 0.84
N LYS A 68 -2.53 5.89 -0.39
CA LYS A 68 -2.85 4.66 -1.12
C LYS A 68 -1.56 4.04 -1.65
N ILE A 69 -1.39 2.74 -1.52
CA ILE A 69 -0.21 2.04 -2.02
C ILE A 69 -0.26 1.94 -3.55
N ASP A 70 0.83 2.36 -4.19
CA ASP A 70 1.10 2.10 -5.61
C ASP A 70 1.96 0.84 -5.73
N VAL A 71 1.35 -0.22 -6.29
CA VAL A 71 1.96 -1.55 -6.43
C VAL A 71 3.21 -1.50 -7.32
N ALA A 72 3.18 -0.72 -8.39
CA ALA A 72 4.30 -0.64 -9.34
C ALA A 72 5.49 0.10 -8.72
N VAL A 73 5.25 1.18 -7.96
CA VAL A 73 6.31 1.91 -7.26
C VAL A 73 6.93 1.05 -6.16
N ILE A 74 6.14 0.28 -5.40
CA ILE A 74 6.68 -0.68 -4.43
C ILE A 74 7.52 -1.76 -5.13
N ASP A 75 7.06 -2.27 -6.27
CA ASP A 75 7.79 -3.28 -7.05
C ASP A 75 9.14 -2.74 -7.57
N ALA A 76 9.15 -1.54 -8.13
CA ALA A 76 10.38 -0.89 -8.58
C ALA A 76 11.34 -0.62 -7.42
N ALA A 77 10.82 -0.10 -6.30
CA ALA A 77 11.62 0.19 -5.11
C ALA A 77 12.29 -1.07 -4.53
N ARG A 78 11.55 -2.17 -4.35
CA ARG A 78 12.13 -3.41 -3.83
C ARG A 78 13.21 -3.97 -4.77
N LYS A 79 13.04 -3.83 -6.09
CA LYS A 79 14.04 -4.25 -7.10
C LYS A 79 15.27 -3.35 -7.12
N GLY A 80 15.13 -2.09 -6.68
CA GLY A 80 16.19 -1.09 -6.73
C GLY A 80 16.31 -0.42 -8.09
N ASP A 81 15.22 -0.39 -8.87
CA ASP A 81 15.19 0.26 -10.17
C ASP A 81 15.22 1.77 -9.95
N ASN A 82 16.36 2.39 -10.29
CA ASN A 82 16.65 3.82 -10.08
C ASN A 82 15.89 4.76 -11.04
N ALA A 83 14.72 4.35 -11.53
CA ALA A 83 13.93 5.09 -12.51
C ALA A 83 12.80 5.89 -11.82
N LEU A 84 13.16 7.05 -11.26
CA LEU A 84 12.28 8.19 -11.05
C LEU A 84 13.02 9.46 -11.53
#